data_AF-A0A7C5J0L6-F1
#
_entry.id   AF-A0A7C5J0L6-F1
#
_cell.length_a   1.000
_cell.length_b   1.000
_cell.length_c   1.000
_cell.angle_alpha   90.00
_cell.angle_beta   90.00
_cell.angle_gamma   90.00
#
_symmetry.space_group_name_H-M   'P 1'
#
loop_
_entity.id
_entity.type
_entity.pdbx_description
1 polymer ?
#
loop_
_entity_poly.entity_id
_entity_poly.type
_entity_poly.pdbx_seq_one_letter_code
_entity_poly.pdbx_strand_id
1 'polypeptide(L)'
;MAISPCPTTPRPSPSAAPMTRWRRNHNERVGPGPSSGADHPPGVSAPRTGTPDSDVCRSSSAIEERGAIDHSERPGEAPLQPDRPTEVAPASTSPRMDVGLHVHGADEGSPLEHTSTRRGGTTASHDKEPVMCRFVLYVGEPLTLDMLTTRPTHSLIHQSTHARERDEPLNGDGFGIAWYAPEQGPEPVLFRSTTPAWSNSNLRELARVTKSGCILAHVRAATPPLPVTETNCHPFRSGPLSLMHNGFIPGFGKLRRRLLNELSDEAFQLIQGSTDSEHILALVLDRYRRSDEAGVRRLVDALTSALRHVETLCRAAGETLAPHLNVAVSDGRSAVVSRCCADEARADSLYVHSGRTYTCEDGVCRMVDPGRSTGAVLVASEPLSDDPGWDRVPVNHLVVIAQNRAVSVEPIASG
;
A
#
# COMPACT_ATOMS: atom_id res chain seq x y z
N MET A 1 -50.23 -20.38 -40.37
CA MET A 1 -51.46 -19.80 -40.95
C MET A 1 -52.16 -19.01 -39.86
N ALA A 2 -52.30 -17.71 -40.07
CA ALA A 2 -52.88 -16.75 -39.12
C ALA A 2 -54.34 -16.48 -39.47
N ILE A 3 -55.23 -16.31 -38.48
CA ILE A 3 -56.42 -15.44 -38.57
C ILE A 3 -56.72 -14.85 -37.16
N SER A 4 -56.87 -13.52 -37.12
CA SER A 4 -57.18 -12.60 -36.00
C SER A 4 -58.68 -12.62 -35.60
N PRO A 5 -59.20 -12.00 -34.50
CA PRO A 5 -59.15 -10.53 -34.27
C PRO A 5 -59.14 -9.98 -32.81
N CYS A 6 -58.81 -8.69 -32.70
CA CYS A 6 -58.99 -7.75 -31.55
C CYS A 6 -60.46 -7.20 -31.55
N PRO A 7 -60.93 -6.25 -30.69
CA PRO A 7 -60.37 -5.57 -29.50
C PRO A 7 -61.39 -5.41 -28.32
N THR A 8 -60.99 -4.82 -27.18
CA THR A 8 -61.79 -3.80 -26.43
C THR A 8 -61.05 -3.27 -25.19
N THR A 9 -61.01 -1.94 -25.04
CA THR A 9 -60.82 -1.19 -23.77
C THR A 9 -62.13 -0.43 -23.49
N PRO A 10 -62.41 -0.02 -22.24
CA PRO A 10 -62.31 1.42 -21.94
C PRO A 10 -61.84 1.80 -20.51
N ARG A 11 -61.33 3.02 -20.42
CA ARG A 11 -60.94 3.90 -19.28
C ARG A 11 -62.19 4.61 -18.66
N PRO A 12 -62.14 5.64 -17.76
CA PRO A 12 -61.30 5.96 -16.55
C PRO A 12 -62.02 6.72 -15.36
N SER A 13 -61.29 6.93 -14.23
CA SER A 13 -61.29 8.08 -13.23
C SER A 13 -62.51 8.33 -12.28
N PRO A 14 -62.47 9.27 -11.26
CA PRO A 14 -61.37 10.12 -10.70
C PRO A 14 -61.35 10.29 -9.13
N SER A 15 -60.29 10.92 -8.59
CA SER A 15 -60.32 12.10 -7.65
C SER A 15 -59.23 12.01 -6.57
N ALA A 16 -58.54 13.04 -6.07
CA ALA A 16 -58.14 14.40 -6.46
C ALA A 16 -57.13 14.88 -5.38
N ALA A 17 -56.27 15.84 -5.75
CA ALA A 17 -55.13 16.43 -5.02
C ALA A 17 -55.55 17.36 -3.83
N PRO A 18 -54.69 18.15 -3.11
CA PRO A 18 -53.44 18.77 -3.58
C PRO A 18 -52.24 18.93 -2.61
N MET A 19 -51.11 19.27 -3.25
CA MET A 19 -49.84 19.78 -2.73
C MET A 19 -49.97 21.15 -2.01
N THR A 20 -49.00 21.47 -1.14
CA THR A 20 -48.49 22.86 -1.06
C THR A 20 -47.03 22.96 -0.60
N ARG A 21 -46.33 23.90 -1.23
CA ARG A 21 -44.95 24.38 -1.04
C ARG A 21 -44.70 25.00 0.35
N TRP A 22 -43.45 24.99 0.80
CA TRP A 22 -42.93 25.93 1.79
C TRP A 22 -41.71 26.69 1.27
N ARG A 23 -41.80 28.03 1.24
CA ARG A 23 -40.64 28.94 1.21
C ARG A 23 -41.04 30.35 1.71
N ARG A 24 -40.29 30.81 2.73
CA ARG A 24 -39.68 32.15 2.97
C ARG A 24 -39.99 32.84 4.33
N ASN A 25 -38.88 33.05 5.06
CA ASN A 25 -38.33 34.27 5.71
C ASN A 25 -39.20 35.22 6.55
N HIS A 26 -38.74 35.51 7.79
CA HIS A 26 -37.92 36.66 8.21
C HIS A 26 -37.55 36.48 9.72
N ASN A 27 -36.27 36.49 10.13
CA ASN A 27 -35.43 37.62 10.55
C ASN A 27 -35.94 38.37 11.80
N GLU A 28 -35.30 38.16 12.96
CA GLU A 28 -35.00 39.24 13.92
C GLU A 28 -33.83 38.85 14.85
N ARG A 29 -32.95 39.84 15.10
CA ARG A 29 -31.74 39.81 15.93
C ARG A 29 -32.07 40.22 17.37
N VAL A 30 -31.14 39.93 18.29
CA VAL A 30 -30.74 40.61 19.57
C VAL A 30 -30.45 39.48 20.58
N GLY A 31 -29.21 39.17 20.99
CA GLY A 31 -28.28 39.93 21.82
C GLY A 31 -27.82 39.02 22.99
N PRO A 32 -26.59 39.12 23.53
CA PRO A 32 -26.00 38.09 24.41
C PRO A 32 -26.08 38.44 25.92
N GLY A 33 -26.00 37.44 26.81
CA GLY A 33 -25.74 37.68 28.24
C GLY A 33 -25.80 36.44 29.14
N PRO A 34 -25.10 36.40 30.28
CA PRO A 34 -24.49 35.18 30.84
C PRO A 34 -25.04 34.74 32.21
N SER A 35 -24.41 33.69 32.74
CA SER A 35 -24.11 33.42 34.16
C SER A 35 -24.97 32.42 34.98
N SER A 36 -24.21 31.53 35.62
CA SER A 36 -24.32 31.00 36.99
C SER A 36 -25.53 30.19 37.43
N GLY A 37 -25.25 29.12 38.18
CA GLY A 37 -26.21 28.55 39.11
C GLY A 37 -26.03 27.05 39.30
N ALA A 38 -25.18 26.69 40.27
CA ALA A 38 -25.21 25.38 40.89
C ALA A 38 -26.59 25.13 41.52
N ASP A 39 -27.03 23.87 41.56
CA ASP A 39 -27.79 23.35 42.70
C ASP A 39 -27.83 21.81 42.69
N HIS A 40 -27.35 21.23 43.78
CA HIS A 40 -27.62 19.85 44.20
C HIS A 40 -29.04 19.72 44.76
N PRO A 41 -29.57 18.49 44.79
CA PRO A 41 -30.28 18.06 45.99
C PRO A 41 -29.83 16.67 46.52
N PRO A 42 -30.21 16.32 47.77
CA PRO A 42 -29.44 15.47 48.67
C PRO A 42 -29.90 13.99 48.75
N GLY A 43 -29.17 13.21 49.58
CA GLY A 43 -29.39 11.79 49.94
C GLY A 43 -30.77 11.47 50.53
N VAL A 44 -31.12 10.25 50.94
CA VAL A 44 -30.46 9.24 51.79
C VAL A 44 -31.27 7.94 51.55
N SER A 45 -30.75 6.71 51.48
CA SER A 45 -30.62 5.80 52.64
C SER A 45 -30.20 4.39 52.18
N ALA A 46 -29.21 3.82 52.86
CA ALA A 46 -28.93 2.37 52.92
C ALA A 46 -29.83 1.68 53.96
N PRO A 47 -29.78 0.33 54.11
CA PRO A 47 -28.80 -0.30 55.02
C PRO A 47 -28.11 -1.55 54.41
N ARG A 48 -26.79 -1.76 54.57
CA ARG A 48 -26.07 -2.56 55.61
C ARG A 48 -26.68 -3.97 55.80
N THR A 49 -25.94 -5.09 55.65
CA THR A 49 -24.76 -5.52 56.46
C THR A 49 -24.05 -6.74 55.83
N GLY A 50 -22.73 -6.89 56.03
CA GLY A 50 -22.06 -8.21 56.00
C GLY A 50 -20.60 -8.23 55.55
N THR A 51 -19.67 -8.10 56.50
CA THR A 51 -18.25 -8.54 56.47
C THR A 51 -18.01 -9.30 57.79
N PRO A 52 -16.91 -10.04 58.04
CA PRO A 52 -15.64 -10.09 57.29
C PRO A 52 -15.07 -11.51 57.11
N ASP A 53 -13.97 -11.65 56.36
CA ASP A 53 -12.80 -12.37 56.89
C ASP A 53 -11.50 -11.98 56.17
N SER A 54 -10.47 -11.89 57.00
CA SER A 54 -9.10 -11.45 56.76
C SER A 54 -8.20 -12.59 56.29
N ASP A 55 -7.17 -12.29 55.51
CA ASP A 55 -5.85 -12.87 55.77
C ASP A 55 -4.71 -11.97 55.30
N VAL A 56 -3.80 -11.74 56.25
CA VAL A 56 -2.55 -10.99 56.17
C VAL A 56 -1.44 -12.03 56.16
N CYS A 57 -0.45 -11.89 55.28
CA CYS A 57 0.87 -12.48 55.51
C CYS A 57 1.98 -11.48 55.20
N ARG A 58 2.68 -11.08 56.26
CA ARG A 58 3.94 -10.33 56.26
C ARG A 58 5.11 -11.30 56.14
N SER A 59 6.18 -10.86 55.49
CA SER A 59 7.54 -11.16 55.96
C SER A 59 8.50 -10.05 55.55
N SER A 60 9.10 -9.43 56.57
CA SER A 60 10.20 -8.46 56.51
C SER A 60 11.54 -9.11 56.20
N SER A 61 12.45 -8.35 55.59
CA SER A 61 13.77 -8.07 56.19
C SER A 61 14.36 -6.76 55.63
N ALA A 62 14.85 -5.94 56.56
CA ALA A 62 15.53 -4.67 56.36
C ALA A 62 17.05 -4.85 56.50
N ILE A 63 17.80 -3.73 56.41
CA ILE A 63 19.23 -3.43 56.65
C ILE A 63 19.88 -2.95 55.32
N GLU A 64 20.44 -1.74 55.13
CA GLU A 64 20.89 -0.67 56.04
C GLU A 64 21.08 0.66 55.25
N GLU A 65 20.79 1.80 55.89
CA GLU A 65 21.20 3.15 55.49
C GLU A 65 22.57 3.51 56.09
N ARG A 66 23.46 4.14 55.30
CA ARG A 66 24.43 5.20 55.69
C ARG A 66 24.86 5.91 54.38
N GLY A 67 24.98 7.22 54.23
CA GLY A 67 24.78 8.40 55.07
C GLY A 67 24.99 9.64 54.19
N ALA A 68 24.38 10.76 54.57
CA ALA A 68 24.58 12.07 53.94
C ALA A 68 25.61 12.89 54.72
N ILE A 69 26.56 13.53 54.03
CA ILE A 69 27.25 14.77 54.45
C ILE A 69 27.50 15.63 53.20
N ASP A 70 27.52 16.92 53.45
CA ASP A 70 27.18 18.09 52.65
C ASP A 70 28.40 18.97 52.29
N HIS A 71 28.18 19.87 51.32
CA HIS A 71 28.86 21.13 50.96
C HIS A 71 30.37 21.19 50.63
N SER A 72 30.68 21.65 49.39
CA SER A 72 31.41 22.91 49.17
C SER A 72 31.44 23.37 47.69
N GLU A 73 30.83 24.54 47.45
CA GLU A 73 31.27 25.68 46.62
C GLU A 73 31.36 25.63 45.08
N ARG A 74 30.55 26.51 44.46
CA ARG A 74 30.75 27.13 43.12
C ARG A 74 31.73 28.31 43.23
N PRO A 75 32.35 28.76 42.12
CA PRO A 75 31.83 29.94 41.38
C PRO A 75 31.96 29.76 39.85
N GLY A 76 31.33 30.46 38.91
CA GLY A 76 30.47 31.63 38.82
C GLY A 76 30.20 31.84 37.31
N GLU A 77 29.02 32.37 36.96
CA GLU A 77 28.49 32.52 35.59
C GLU A 77 29.15 33.65 34.76
N ALA A 78 29.13 33.52 33.43
CA ALA A 78 28.81 34.61 32.49
C ALA A 78 28.27 34.07 31.14
N PRO A 79 27.37 34.79 30.44
CA PRO A 79 26.41 34.23 29.49
C PRO A 79 26.85 34.28 28.01
N LEU A 80 26.49 33.26 27.22
CA LEU A 80 26.66 33.24 25.77
C LEU A 80 25.39 33.75 25.05
N GLN A 81 25.58 34.76 24.20
CA GLN A 81 24.56 35.37 23.33
C GLN A 81 24.24 34.47 22.10
N PRO A 82 23.07 34.64 21.46
CA PRO A 82 22.69 33.85 20.28
C PRO A 82 23.34 34.37 18.99
N ASP A 83 24.05 33.49 18.28
CA ASP A 83 24.65 33.77 16.97
C ASP A 83 23.59 33.94 15.86
N ARG A 84 23.80 34.97 15.03
CA ARG A 84 23.07 35.21 13.77
C ARG A 84 23.66 34.35 12.63
N PRO A 85 22.86 34.04 11.59
CA PRO A 85 23.30 33.17 10.50
C PRO A 85 24.24 33.90 9.52
N THR A 86 25.34 33.24 9.17
CA THR A 86 26.29 33.69 8.14
C THR A 86 25.82 33.29 6.75
N GLU A 87 25.75 34.29 5.88
CA GLU A 87 25.42 34.25 4.45
C GLU A 87 26.56 33.57 3.65
N VAL A 88 26.25 32.59 2.80
CA VAL A 88 27.21 31.94 1.89
C VAL A 88 26.80 32.21 0.44
N ALA A 89 27.61 33.01 -0.26
CA ALA A 89 27.53 33.26 -1.70
C ALA A 89 28.40 32.26 -2.49
N PRO A 90 28.11 32.01 -3.79
CA PRO A 90 28.58 30.82 -4.49
C PRO A 90 29.96 31.00 -5.14
N ALA A 91 30.81 29.98 -5.02
CA ALA A 91 32.09 29.90 -5.72
C ALA A 91 31.94 29.16 -7.07
N SER A 92 32.66 29.72 -8.03
CA SER A 92 32.65 29.51 -9.48
C SER A 92 33.52 28.36 -9.97
N THR A 93 33.08 27.75 -11.08
CA THR A 93 33.86 27.24 -12.24
C THR A 93 35.08 26.34 -12.01
N SER A 94 34.96 25.07 -12.40
CA SER A 94 36.09 24.17 -12.70
C SER A 94 36.38 24.12 -14.21
N PRO A 95 37.65 24.00 -14.64
CA PRO A 95 38.05 24.13 -16.04
C PRO A 95 37.93 22.82 -16.84
N ARG A 96 37.63 22.98 -18.14
CA ARG A 96 37.69 21.96 -19.19
C ARG A 96 39.15 21.64 -19.52
N MET A 97 39.49 20.36 -19.60
CA MET A 97 40.74 19.87 -20.17
C MET A 97 40.48 19.51 -21.64
N ASP A 98 41.01 20.34 -22.54
CA ASP A 98 41.21 20.04 -23.95
C ASP A 98 42.39 19.08 -24.10
N VAL A 99 42.21 17.97 -24.82
CA VAL A 99 43.32 17.13 -25.27
C VAL A 99 43.42 17.26 -26.79
N GLY A 100 44.46 17.99 -27.21
CA GLY A 100 44.78 18.29 -28.58
C GLY A 100 45.41 17.11 -29.33
N LEU A 101 44.96 17.01 -30.57
CA LEU A 101 45.44 16.27 -31.73
C LEU A 101 46.98 16.30 -31.87
N HIS A 102 47.60 15.14 -32.14
CA HIS A 102 48.91 15.04 -32.78
C HIS A 102 48.82 14.13 -34.01
N VAL A 103 49.30 14.66 -35.13
CA VAL A 103 49.35 14.05 -36.46
C VAL A 103 50.78 13.54 -36.70
N HIS A 104 50.92 12.29 -37.13
CA HIS A 104 52.04 11.83 -37.96
C HIS A 104 51.52 10.76 -38.93
N GLY A 105 51.92 10.86 -40.19
CA GLY A 105 51.40 10.07 -41.30
C GLY A 105 52.32 8.95 -41.81
N ALA A 106 51.83 8.35 -42.90
CA ALA A 106 52.41 7.37 -43.83
C ALA A 106 52.54 5.92 -43.35
N ASP A 107 51.78 5.00 -43.95
CA ASP A 107 52.30 4.14 -45.03
C ASP A 107 51.18 3.37 -45.78
N GLU A 108 51.47 2.95 -47.01
CA GLU A 108 50.58 2.39 -48.05
C GLU A 108 50.21 0.90 -47.87
N GLY A 109 49.09 0.45 -48.48
CA GLY A 109 48.85 -0.98 -48.71
C GLY A 109 47.41 -1.45 -49.02
N SER A 110 46.98 -1.28 -50.28
CA SER A 110 46.10 -2.12 -51.14
C SER A 110 44.76 -2.77 -50.68
N PRO A 111 43.80 -3.00 -51.62
CA PRO A 111 42.37 -3.09 -51.32
C PRO A 111 41.82 -4.52 -51.32
N LEU A 112 40.80 -4.79 -50.50
CA LEU A 112 39.90 -5.94 -50.67
C LEU A 112 38.45 -5.49 -50.69
N GLU A 113 37.81 -5.78 -51.81
CA GLU A 113 36.39 -5.61 -52.06
C GLU A 113 35.56 -6.46 -51.11
N HIS A 114 34.57 -5.84 -50.45
CA HIS A 114 33.38 -6.55 -50.03
C HIS A 114 32.15 -5.68 -50.29
N THR A 115 31.49 -5.98 -51.40
CA THR A 115 30.12 -5.59 -51.69
C THR A 115 29.22 -6.18 -50.60
N SER A 116 28.65 -5.33 -49.76
CA SER A 116 27.53 -5.70 -48.89
C SER A 116 26.44 -4.66 -48.98
N THR A 117 25.27 -5.16 -49.34
CA THR A 117 24.06 -4.45 -49.70
C THR A 117 23.50 -3.66 -48.52
N ARG A 118 23.22 -2.37 -48.74
CA ARG A 118 22.39 -1.54 -47.86
C ARG A 118 21.00 -2.17 -47.75
N ARG A 119 20.74 -2.94 -46.68
CA ARG A 119 19.39 -3.09 -46.13
C ARG A 119 19.25 -2.06 -45.03
N GLY A 120 18.36 -1.09 -45.24
CA GLY A 120 17.90 -0.20 -44.18
C GLY A 120 17.19 -1.05 -43.12
N GLY A 121 17.90 -1.37 -42.05
CA GLY A 121 17.31 -1.90 -40.83
C GLY A 121 16.64 -0.76 -40.09
N THR A 122 15.32 -0.71 -40.14
CA THR A 122 14.51 -0.04 -39.13
C THR A 122 14.94 -0.55 -37.76
N THR A 123 15.52 0.32 -36.95
CA THR A 123 15.76 0.06 -35.53
C THR A 123 14.41 -0.16 -34.88
N ALA A 124 14.02 -1.42 -34.67
CA ALA A 124 12.96 -1.75 -33.75
C ALA A 124 13.38 -1.20 -32.38
N SER A 125 12.65 -0.22 -31.87
CA SER A 125 12.73 0.12 -30.45
C SER A 125 12.52 -1.19 -29.70
N HIS A 126 13.55 -1.64 -28.98
CA HIS A 126 13.31 -2.57 -27.90
C HIS A 126 12.44 -1.79 -26.91
N ASP A 127 11.13 -2.02 -26.96
CA ASP A 127 10.20 -1.59 -25.93
C ASP A 127 10.65 -2.28 -24.65
N LYS A 128 11.57 -1.63 -23.92
CA LYS A 128 12.13 -2.14 -22.67
C LYS A 128 10.95 -2.39 -21.76
N GLU A 129 10.76 -3.64 -21.35
CA GLU A 129 9.68 -3.99 -20.44
C GLU A 129 9.72 -3.06 -19.22
N PRO A 130 8.56 -2.50 -18.82
CA PRO A 130 8.50 -1.59 -17.71
C PRO A 130 9.01 -2.27 -16.44
N VAL A 131 9.74 -1.49 -15.64
CA VAL A 131 10.39 -1.97 -14.43
C VAL A 131 9.32 -2.27 -13.37
N MET A 132 9.25 -3.53 -12.91
CA MET A 132 8.20 -4.01 -11.99
C MET A 132 8.66 -4.07 -10.54
N CYS A 133 7.85 -3.57 -9.63
CA CYS A 133 8.14 -3.53 -8.21
C CYS A 133 8.09 -4.92 -7.55
N ARG A 134 8.45 -5.09 -6.28
CA ARG A 134 8.17 -6.32 -5.49
C ARG A 134 7.36 -6.00 -4.24
N PHE A 135 6.48 -6.91 -3.82
CA PHE A 135 5.74 -6.76 -2.57
C PHE A 135 5.57 -8.06 -1.80
N VAL A 136 5.23 -7.91 -0.51
CA VAL A 136 4.70 -8.97 0.35
C VAL A 136 3.53 -8.47 1.19
N LEU A 137 2.48 -9.28 1.29
CA LEU A 137 1.36 -9.17 2.21
C LEU A 137 1.44 -10.30 3.24
N TYR A 138 1.21 -9.97 4.51
CA TYR A 138 1.07 -10.92 5.60
C TYR A 138 -0.27 -10.73 6.30
N VAL A 139 -0.96 -11.83 6.62
CA VAL A 139 -2.12 -11.89 7.52
C VAL A 139 -1.96 -13.08 8.46
N GLY A 140 -1.91 -12.85 9.77
CA GLY A 140 -1.63 -13.90 10.74
C GLY A 140 -1.54 -13.42 12.19
N GLU A 141 -0.92 -14.22 13.04
CA GLU A 141 -0.55 -13.78 14.40
C GLU A 141 0.50 -12.66 14.34
N PRO A 142 0.49 -11.68 15.25
CA PRO A 142 1.42 -10.57 15.16
C PRO A 142 2.89 -10.99 15.14
N LEU A 143 3.57 -10.68 14.04
CA LEU A 143 5.02 -10.81 13.89
C LEU A 143 5.68 -9.45 13.68
N THR A 144 6.99 -9.38 13.87
CA THR A 144 7.77 -8.16 13.63
C THR A 144 7.95 -7.90 12.14
N LEU A 145 7.92 -6.64 11.69
CA LEU A 145 8.04 -6.33 10.25
C LEU A 145 9.32 -6.92 9.63
N ASP A 146 10.40 -7.00 10.41
CA ASP A 146 11.70 -7.55 9.98
C ASP A 146 11.63 -9.01 9.53
N MET A 147 10.65 -9.78 10.00
CA MET A 147 10.39 -11.16 9.58
C MET A 147 9.98 -11.25 8.10
N LEU A 148 9.52 -10.15 7.50
CA LEU A 148 9.18 -10.08 6.08
C LEU A 148 10.22 -9.26 5.31
N THR A 149 10.75 -8.20 5.94
CA THR A 149 11.52 -7.18 5.21
C THR A 149 13.01 -7.43 5.21
N THR A 150 13.61 -8.01 6.26
CA THR A 150 15.08 -8.09 6.38
C THR A 150 15.61 -9.45 6.80
N ARG A 151 14.89 -10.20 7.66
CA ARG A 151 15.37 -11.48 8.18
C ARG A 151 15.44 -12.58 7.13
N PRO A 152 14.42 -12.80 6.28
CA PRO A 152 14.49 -13.87 5.28
C PRO A 152 15.71 -13.72 4.37
N THR A 153 16.35 -14.83 4.02
CA THR A 153 17.47 -14.83 3.05
C THR A 153 17.04 -14.22 1.71
N HIS A 154 15.79 -14.45 1.28
CA HIS A 154 15.20 -13.79 0.11
C HIS A 154 14.14 -12.76 0.51
N SER A 155 14.42 -11.99 1.57
CA SER A 155 13.53 -10.95 2.10
C SER A 155 13.16 -9.89 1.08
N LEU A 156 12.10 -9.11 1.36
CA LEU A 156 11.71 -8.02 0.46
C LEU A 156 12.84 -7.03 0.18
N ILE A 157 13.67 -6.70 1.18
CA ILE A 157 14.83 -5.83 0.96
C ILE A 157 15.91 -6.53 0.13
N HIS A 158 16.15 -7.83 0.32
CA HIS A 158 17.06 -8.56 -0.57
C HIS A 158 16.57 -8.54 -2.03
N GLN A 159 15.27 -8.75 -2.25
CA GLN A 159 14.63 -8.63 -3.56
C GLN A 159 14.74 -7.22 -4.17
N SER A 160 14.98 -6.17 -3.37
CA SER A 160 15.18 -4.83 -3.92
C SER A 160 16.48 -4.66 -4.70
N THR A 161 17.43 -5.60 -4.57
CA THR A 161 18.70 -5.59 -5.31
C THR A 161 18.95 -6.88 -6.09
N HIS A 162 18.33 -7.99 -5.68
CA HIS A 162 18.57 -9.34 -6.19
C HIS A 162 17.27 -10.11 -6.45
N ALA A 163 16.24 -9.45 -7.01
CA ALA A 163 15.03 -10.14 -7.46
C ALA A 163 15.37 -11.22 -8.52
N ARG A 164 14.72 -12.37 -8.45
CA ARG A 164 15.03 -13.56 -9.27
C ARG A 164 14.01 -13.80 -10.39
N GLU A 165 12.80 -13.27 -10.26
CA GLU A 165 11.67 -13.50 -11.18
C GLU A 165 11.51 -12.36 -12.21
N ARG A 166 12.61 -11.66 -12.52
CA ARG A 166 12.63 -10.51 -13.45
C ARG A 166 14.03 -10.26 -14.02
N ASP A 167 14.08 -9.67 -15.20
CA ASP A 167 15.33 -9.35 -15.91
C ASP A 167 16.09 -8.17 -15.30
N GLU A 168 15.37 -7.15 -14.82
CA GLU A 168 15.94 -5.98 -14.15
C GLU A 168 15.78 -6.16 -12.63
N PRO A 169 16.78 -6.59 -11.86
CA PRO A 169 16.57 -7.02 -10.47
C PRO A 169 16.39 -5.86 -9.48
N LEU A 170 16.73 -4.64 -9.87
CA LEU A 170 16.80 -3.48 -8.99
C LEU A 170 15.42 -2.84 -8.72
N ASN A 171 15.17 -2.51 -7.45
CA ASN A 171 14.05 -1.71 -6.94
C ASN A 171 14.60 -0.65 -5.98
N GLY A 172 15.24 0.38 -6.53
CA GLY A 172 15.95 1.41 -5.76
C GLY A 172 15.16 2.71 -5.52
N ASP A 173 13.96 2.84 -6.08
CA ASP A 173 13.22 4.11 -6.17
C ASP A 173 12.26 4.34 -5.00
N GLY A 174 12.58 3.74 -3.86
CA GLY A 174 11.84 3.86 -2.61
C GLY A 174 11.22 2.56 -2.12
N PHE A 175 10.59 2.66 -0.97
CA PHE A 175 9.86 1.57 -0.34
C PHE A 175 8.70 2.13 0.47
N GLY A 176 7.83 1.23 0.92
CA GLY A 176 6.95 1.52 2.02
C GLY A 176 6.39 0.28 2.69
N ILE A 177 5.90 0.50 3.91
CA ILE A 177 5.26 -0.51 4.73
C ILE A 177 4.00 0.10 5.33
N ALA A 178 2.92 -0.64 5.22
CA ALA A 178 1.69 -0.41 5.96
C ALA A 178 1.50 -1.54 6.98
N TRP A 179 1.14 -1.20 8.21
CA TRP A 179 0.77 -2.18 9.22
C TRP A 179 -0.40 -1.68 10.05
N TYR A 180 -1.20 -2.61 10.54
CA TYR A 180 -2.38 -2.31 11.35
C TYR A 180 -2.06 -2.42 12.83
N ALA A 181 -2.52 -1.42 13.58
CA ALA A 181 -2.35 -1.33 15.01
C ALA A 181 -3.77 -1.11 15.60
N PRO A 182 -4.58 -2.19 15.68
CA PRO A 182 -6.03 -2.11 15.93
C PRO A 182 -6.36 -1.47 17.28
N GLU A 183 -5.41 -1.48 18.22
CA GLU A 183 -5.54 -0.81 19.51
C GLU A 183 -5.38 0.73 19.44
N GLN A 184 -4.88 1.27 18.33
CA GLN A 184 -4.79 2.72 18.06
C GLN A 184 -5.84 3.21 17.05
N GLY A 185 -6.35 2.32 16.19
CA GLY A 185 -7.41 2.67 15.24
C GLY A 185 -7.56 1.66 14.10
N PRO A 186 -8.61 1.81 13.27
CA PRO A 186 -8.83 0.95 12.12
C PRO A 186 -7.91 1.27 10.92
N GLU A 187 -7.32 2.46 10.87
CA GLU A 187 -6.42 2.86 9.77
C GLU A 187 -5.03 2.22 9.89
N PRO A 188 -4.40 1.83 8.76
CA PRO A 188 -3.02 1.38 8.77
C PRO A 188 -2.07 2.56 9.03
N VAL A 189 -1.00 2.29 9.78
CA VAL A 189 0.16 3.18 9.89
C VAL A 189 1.01 3.01 8.63
N LEU A 190 1.52 4.12 8.08
CA LEU A 190 2.40 4.11 6.90
C LEU A 190 3.80 4.58 7.26
N PHE A 191 4.79 3.86 6.77
CA PHE A 191 6.17 4.33 6.69
C PHE A 191 6.63 4.19 5.24
N ARG A 192 6.90 5.32 4.57
CA ARG A 192 7.33 5.36 3.18
C ARG A 192 8.59 6.21 3.06
N SER A 193 9.41 5.90 2.07
CA SER A 193 10.57 6.71 1.74
C SER A 193 10.93 6.56 0.26
N THR A 194 11.56 7.59 -0.30
CA THR A 194 12.20 7.55 -1.62
C THR A 194 13.63 7.02 -1.56
N THR A 195 14.21 6.86 -0.36
CA THR A 195 15.54 6.25 -0.22
C THR A 195 15.47 4.75 -0.53
N PRO A 196 16.54 4.16 -1.07
CA PRO A 196 16.62 2.71 -1.22
C PRO A 196 16.40 1.96 0.09
N ALA A 197 15.66 0.84 0.03
CA ALA A 197 15.29 0.09 1.23
C ALA A 197 16.51 -0.49 1.97
N TRP A 198 17.53 -0.95 1.23
CA TRP A 198 18.72 -1.62 1.80
C TRP A 198 19.61 -0.70 2.65
N SER A 199 19.58 0.61 2.39
CA SER A 199 20.41 1.60 3.08
C SER A 199 19.67 2.37 4.18
N ASN A 200 18.37 2.14 4.38
CA ASN A 200 17.58 2.88 5.35
C ASN A 200 17.74 2.28 6.77
N SER A 201 18.49 2.97 7.64
CA SER A 201 18.71 2.54 9.03
C SER A 201 17.45 2.62 9.89
N ASN A 202 16.60 3.63 9.67
CA ASN A 202 15.36 3.79 10.42
C ASN A 202 14.39 2.64 10.16
N LEU A 203 14.33 2.16 8.91
CA LEU A 203 13.58 0.97 8.55
C LEU A 203 14.04 -0.25 9.37
N ARG A 204 15.36 -0.48 9.45
CA ARG A 204 15.93 -1.62 10.18
C ARG A 204 15.58 -1.58 11.66
N GLU A 205 15.70 -0.42 12.30
CA GLU A 205 15.38 -0.26 13.73
C GLU A 205 13.87 -0.40 14.01
N LEU A 206 13.03 0.24 13.19
CA LEU A 206 11.58 0.18 13.34
C LEU A 206 11.05 -1.24 13.11
N ALA A 207 11.56 -1.91 12.08
CA ALA A 207 11.07 -3.22 11.67
C ALA A 207 11.32 -4.31 12.72
N ARG A 208 12.40 -4.18 13.50
CA ARG A 208 12.78 -5.15 14.55
C ARG A 208 11.80 -5.17 15.73
N VAL A 209 11.13 -4.06 16.02
CA VAL A 209 10.31 -3.91 17.23
C VAL A 209 8.82 -3.78 16.94
N THR A 210 8.45 -3.37 15.74
CA THR A 210 7.06 -3.12 15.36
C THR A 210 6.39 -4.43 14.98
N LYS A 211 5.28 -4.77 15.65
CA LYS A 211 4.50 -5.99 15.38
C LYS A 211 3.15 -5.67 14.77
N SER A 212 2.67 -6.54 13.90
CA SER A 212 1.29 -6.46 13.38
C SER A 212 0.82 -7.81 12.85
N GLY A 213 -0.48 -8.07 12.99
CA GLY A 213 -1.15 -9.23 12.38
C GLY A 213 -1.48 -9.04 10.90
N CYS A 214 -1.42 -7.80 10.38
CA CYS A 214 -1.58 -7.51 8.95
C CYS A 214 -0.53 -6.50 8.47
N ILE A 215 0.29 -6.89 7.50
CA ILE A 215 1.42 -6.09 7.01
C ILE A 215 1.42 -6.12 5.49
N LEU A 216 1.59 -4.95 4.87
CA LEU A 216 1.81 -4.78 3.44
C LEU A 216 3.15 -4.08 3.28
N ALA A 217 4.11 -4.69 2.58
CA ALA A 217 5.42 -4.09 2.34
C ALA A 217 5.75 -4.14 0.85
N HIS A 218 6.33 -3.06 0.33
CA HIS A 218 6.56 -2.88 -1.09
C HIS A 218 7.89 -2.15 -1.34
N VAL A 219 8.67 -2.63 -2.30
CA VAL A 219 9.88 -1.97 -2.80
C VAL A 219 9.65 -1.54 -4.23
N ARG A 220 9.96 -0.27 -4.52
CA ARG A 220 9.57 0.40 -5.75
C ARG A 220 10.70 0.41 -6.75
N ALA A 221 10.34 0.14 -8.00
CA ALA A 221 11.13 0.47 -9.16
C ALA A 221 10.29 1.40 -10.03
N ALA A 222 10.68 2.68 -10.10
CA ALA A 222 9.94 3.70 -10.81
C ALA A 222 10.21 3.57 -12.31
N THR A 223 9.15 3.46 -13.11
CA THR A 223 9.28 3.53 -14.57
C THR A 223 9.65 4.95 -14.97
N PRO A 224 10.80 5.21 -15.63
CA PRO A 224 11.07 6.52 -16.19
C PRO A 224 9.99 6.92 -17.20
N PRO A 225 9.54 8.19 -17.25
CA PRO A 225 10.06 9.38 -16.56
C PRO A 225 9.30 9.73 -15.25
N LEU A 226 8.58 8.78 -14.62
CA LEU A 226 7.77 9.10 -13.45
C LEU A 226 8.63 9.62 -12.29
N PRO A 227 8.17 10.65 -11.57
CA PRO A 227 8.94 11.22 -10.48
C PRO A 227 9.00 10.25 -9.29
N VAL A 228 10.17 10.23 -8.66
CA VAL A 228 10.43 9.51 -7.41
C VAL A 228 10.02 10.41 -6.24
N THR A 229 8.73 10.36 -5.88
CA THR A 229 8.16 11.04 -4.72
C THR A 229 7.61 10.04 -3.72
N GLU A 230 7.60 10.41 -2.44
CA GLU A 230 7.05 9.57 -1.37
C GLU A 230 5.54 9.32 -1.58
N THR A 231 4.82 10.31 -2.14
CA THR A 231 3.40 10.16 -2.50
C THR A 231 3.16 9.05 -3.50
N ASN A 232 4.13 8.76 -4.37
CA ASN A 232 4.06 7.69 -5.36
C ASN A 232 4.58 6.33 -4.84
N CYS A 233 5.04 6.26 -3.58
CA CYS A 233 5.46 5.01 -2.95
C CYS A 233 4.24 4.29 -2.36
N HIS A 234 4.16 2.99 -2.65
CA HIS A 234 3.22 2.07 -2.01
C HIS A 234 3.67 1.76 -0.57
N PRO A 235 2.77 1.23 0.28
CA PRO A 235 1.32 1.13 0.08
C PRO A 235 0.61 2.49 0.19
N PHE A 236 -0.55 2.59 -0.46
CA PHE A 236 -1.49 3.69 -0.31
C PHE A 236 -2.57 3.34 0.71
N ARG A 237 -3.25 4.34 1.30
CA ARG A 237 -4.35 4.11 2.24
C ARG A 237 -5.55 5.03 2.00
N SER A 238 -6.74 4.55 2.40
CA SER A 238 -7.94 5.38 2.57
C SER A 238 -8.83 4.77 3.64
N GLY A 239 -8.95 5.45 4.78
CA GLY A 239 -9.61 4.88 5.97
C GLY A 239 -8.95 3.54 6.34
N PRO A 240 -9.72 2.47 6.58
CA PRO A 240 -9.17 1.17 6.94
C PRO A 240 -8.53 0.43 5.78
N LEU A 241 -8.65 0.91 4.53
CA LEU A 241 -8.10 0.19 3.39
C LEU A 241 -6.64 0.57 3.14
N SER A 242 -5.80 -0.44 2.91
CA SER A 242 -4.46 -0.30 2.36
C SER A 242 -4.37 -1.02 1.02
N LEU A 243 -3.65 -0.44 0.05
CA LEU A 243 -3.44 -1.04 -1.27
C LEU A 243 -1.99 -0.93 -1.74
N MET A 244 -1.53 -1.96 -2.44
CA MET A 244 -0.28 -1.93 -3.20
C MET A 244 -0.46 -2.56 -4.58
N HIS A 245 0.20 -2.01 -5.58
CA HIS A 245 0.15 -2.46 -6.97
C HIS A 245 1.57 -2.74 -7.45
N ASN A 246 1.75 -3.90 -8.06
CA ASN A 246 2.94 -4.27 -8.79
C ASN A 246 2.52 -4.60 -10.21
N GLY A 247 2.86 -3.72 -11.13
CA GLY A 247 2.13 -3.66 -12.38
C GLY A 247 2.37 -2.35 -13.11
N PHE A 248 1.78 -2.26 -14.30
CA PHE A 248 1.65 -1.02 -15.05
C PHE A 248 0.38 -1.05 -15.91
N ILE A 249 -0.17 0.13 -16.18
CA ILE A 249 -1.24 0.32 -17.16
C ILE A 249 -0.64 0.94 -18.44
N PRO A 250 -0.67 0.24 -19.58
CA PRO A 250 -0.17 0.78 -20.84
C PRO A 250 -1.02 1.97 -21.29
N GLY A 251 -0.35 2.97 -21.84
CA GLY A 251 -1.00 4.18 -22.32
C GLY A 251 -1.73 4.99 -21.25
N PHE A 252 -1.41 4.81 -19.95
CA PHE A 252 -2.18 5.39 -18.84
C PHE A 252 -2.52 6.88 -19.01
N GLY A 253 -1.62 7.69 -19.58
CA GLY A 253 -1.90 9.11 -19.86
C GLY A 253 -3.15 9.35 -20.73
N LYS A 254 -3.46 8.44 -21.67
CA LYS A 254 -4.66 8.49 -22.51
C LYS A 254 -5.91 8.06 -21.75
N LEU A 255 -5.76 7.10 -20.83
CA LEU A 255 -6.85 6.52 -20.03
C LEU A 255 -7.23 7.41 -18.85
N ARG A 256 -6.26 8.12 -18.27
CA ARG A 256 -6.36 8.87 -17.01
C ARG A 256 -7.59 9.76 -16.97
N ARG A 257 -7.84 10.56 -18.01
CA ARG A 257 -8.98 11.47 -18.01
C ARG A 257 -10.33 10.75 -18.00
N ARG A 258 -10.45 9.62 -18.71
CA ARG A 258 -11.68 8.81 -18.70
C ARG A 258 -11.90 8.21 -17.32
N LEU A 259 -10.86 7.61 -16.73
CA LEU A 259 -10.92 7.06 -15.38
C LEU A 259 -11.34 8.11 -14.35
N LEU A 260 -10.69 9.29 -14.36
CA LEU A 260 -11.00 10.37 -13.42
C LEU A 260 -12.43 10.89 -13.53
N ASN A 261 -13.00 10.94 -14.74
CA ASN A 261 -14.37 11.40 -14.96
C ASN A 261 -15.44 10.45 -14.40
N GLU A 262 -15.07 9.21 -14.09
CA GLU A 262 -15.99 8.18 -13.56
C GLU A 262 -15.94 8.04 -12.04
N LEU A 263 -14.93 8.64 -11.39
CA LEU A 263 -14.78 8.58 -9.94
C LEU A 263 -15.81 9.48 -9.25
N SER A 264 -16.24 9.05 -8.06
CA SER A 264 -16.88 9.96 -7.08
C SER A 264 -15.91 11.06 -6.65
N ASP A 265 -16.47 12.17 -6.17
CA ASP A 265 -15.68 13.28 -5.61
C ASP A 265 -14.75 12.78 -4.49
N GLU A 266 -15.24 11.91 -3.62
CA GLU A 266 -14.47 11.38 -2.50
C GLU A 266 -13.36 10.42 -2.94
N ALA A 267 -13.51 9.70 -4.06
CA ALA A 267 -12.45 8.88 -4.62
C ALA A 267 -11.41 9.73 -5.37
N PHE A 268 -11.88 10.74 -6.11
CA PHE A 268 -11.03 11.69 -6.82
C PHE A 268 -10.08 12.44 -5.87
N GLN A 269 -10.58 12.91 -4.72
CA GLN A 269 -9.78 13.66 -3.74
C GLN A 269 -8.65 12.87 -3.07
N LEU A 270 -8.63 11.54 -3.21
CA LEU A 270 -7.56 10.71 -2.64
C LEU A 270 -6.29 10.68 -3.49
N ILE A 271 -6.39 11.09 -4.74
CA ILE A 271 -5.27 11.06 -5.67
C ILE A 271 -4.36 12.25 -5.38
N GLN A 272 -3.19 11.98 -4.80
CA GLN A 272 -2.19 13.00 -4.44
C GLN A 272 -0.95 12.94 -5.33
N GLY A 273 -0.63 11.76 -5.84
CA GLY A 273 0.44 11.49 -6.77
C GLY A 273 -0.02 11.45 -8.23
N SER A 274 0.74 10.70 -9.02
CA SER A 274 0.60 10.67 -10.48
C SER A 274 0.66 9.27 -11.08
N THR A 275 0.79 8.24 -10.26
CA THR A 275 0.93 6.86 -10.73
C THR A 275 -0.43 6.28 -11.12
N ASP A 276 -0.40 5.39 -12.10
CA ASP A 276 -1.52 4.49 -12.41
C ASP A 276 -1.98 3.70 -11.18
N SER A 277 -1.05 3.23 -10.34
CA SER A 277 -1.34 2.53 -9.09
C SER A 277 -2.26 3.29 -8.14
N GLU A 278 -2.03 4.59 -7.95
CA GLU A 278 -2.86 5.40 -7.06
C GLU A 278 -4.26 5.62 -7.64
N HIS A 279 -4.36 5.72 -8.97
CA HIS A 279 -5.64 5.85 -9.65
C HIS A 279 -6.43 4.52 -9.65
N ILE A 280 -5.73 3.37 -9.71
CA ILE A 280 -6.35 2.06 -9.46
C ILE A 280 -6.90 2.01 -8.03
N LEU A 281 -6.17 2.49 -7.02
CA LEU A 281 -6.71 2.55 -5.64
C LEU A 281 -7.99 3.39 -5.59
N ALA A 282 -7.96 4.60 -6.17
CA ALA A 282 -9.13 5.45 -6.17
C ALA A 282 -10.35 4.74 -6.78
N LEU A 283 -10.15 4.02 -7.89
CA LEU A 283 -11.18 3.20 -8.51
C LEU A 283 -11.65 2.04 -7.62
N VAL A 284 -10.74 1.29 -7.00
CA VAL A 284 -11.08 0.19 -6.06
C VAL A 284 -11.92 0.72 -4.91
N LEU A 285 -11.55 1.85 -4.32
CA LEU A 285 -12.32 2.45 -3.23
C LEU A 285 -13.70 2.92 -3.70
N ASP A 286 -13.77 3.53 -4.88
CA ASP A 286 -15.01 3.99 -5.49
C ASP A 286 -16.01 2.84 -5.65
N ARG A 287 -15.52 1.67 -6.10
CA ARG A 287 -16.31 0.43 -6.20
C ARG A 287 -16.63 -0.17 -4.83
N TYR A 288 -15.67 -0.19 -3.90
CA TYR A 288 -15.86 -0.68 -2.54
C TYR A 288 -16.98 0.05 -1.79
N ARG A 289 -17.08 1.37 -1.97
CA ARG A 289 -18.13 2.19 -1.35
C ARG A 289 -19.52 1.98 -1.96
N ARG A 290 -19.59 1.60 -3.23
CA ARG A 290 -20.84 1.32 -3.96
C ARG A 290 -21.29 -0.14 -3.88
N SER A 291 -20.42 -1.03 -3.41
CA SER A 291 -20.70 -2.45 -3.33
C SER A 291 -21.66 -2.75 -2.18
N ASP A 292 -22.73 -3.49 -2.49
CA ASP A 292 -23.71 -4.00 -1.51
C ASP A 292 -23.22 -5.28 -0.81
N GLU A 293 -22.09 -5.84 -1.24
CA GLU A 293 -21.47 -7.01 -0.62
C GLU A 293 -20.94 -6.71 0.79
N ALA A 294 -20.65 -7.77 1.56
CA ALA A 294 -20.14 -7.65 2.92
C ALA A 294 -18.83 -8.42 3.14
N GLY A 295 -18.10 -8.04 4.18
CA GLY A 295 -16.84 -8.68 4.57
C GLY A 295 -15.82 -8.73 3.42
N VAL A 296 -15.13 -9.86 3.29
CA VAL A 296 -14.14 -10.05 2.22
C VAL A 296 -14.73 -10.01 0.82
N ARG A 297 -16.02 -10.36 0.64
CA ARG A 297 -16.66 -10.32 -0.69
C ARG A 297 -16.79 -8.90 -1.24
N ARG A 298 -16.93 -7.90 -0.36
CA ARG A 298 -16.86 -6.49 -0.76
C ARG A 298 -15.51 -6.11 -1.37
N LEU A 299 -14.41 -6.62 -0.80
CA LEU A 299 -13.07 -6.43 -1.37
C LEU A 299 -12.94 -7.13 -2.73
N VAL A 300 -13.45 -8.35 -2.83
CA VAL A 300 -13.43 -9.12 -4.09
C VAL A 300 -14.21 -8.42 -5.20
N ASP A 301 -15.44 -7.98 -4.92
CA ASP A 301 -16.28 -7.25 -5.86
C ASP A 301 -15.61 -5.95 -6.31
N ALA A 302 -15.13 -5.14 -5.36
CA ALA A 302 -14.46 -3.89 -5.64
C ALA A 302 -13.22 -4.05 -6.52
N LEU A 303 -12.33 -5.00 -6.16
CA LEU A 303 -11.11 -5.24 -6.91
C LEU A 303 -11.42 -5.81 -8.30
N THR A 304 -12.29 -6.81 -8.40
CA THR A 304 -12.66 -7.44 -9.68
C THR A 304 -13.29 -6.42 -10.64
N SER A 305 -14.17 -5.56 -10.12
CA SER A 305 -14.79 -4.48 -10.89
C SER A 305 -13.75 -3.48 -11.40
N ALA A 306 -12.81 -3.06 -10.55
CA ALA A 306 -11.75 -2.14 -10.93
C ALA A 306 -10.81 -2.74 -12.01
N LEU A 307 -10.38 -4.00 -11.85
CA LEU A 307 -9.50 -4.69 -12.79
C LEU A 307 -10.14 -4.78 -14.19
N ARG A 308 -11.38 -5.28 -14.27
CA ARG A 308 -12.12 -5.39 -15.54
C ARG A 308 -12.33 -4.04 -16.21
N HIS A 309 -12.56 -3.00 -15.41
CA HIS A 309 -12.75 -1.67 -15.92
C HIS A 309 -11.45 -1.12 -16.54
N VAL A 310 -10.31 -1.31 -15.88
CA VAL A 310 -8.99 -0.96 -16.44
C VAL A 310 -8.73 -1.70 -17.77
N GLU A 311 -8.97 -3.01 -17.82
CA GLU A 311 -8.84 -3.78 -19.07
C GLU A 311 -9.74 -3.25 -20.18
N THR A 312 -10.97 -2.89 -19.85
CA THR A 312 -11.93 -2.28 -20.79
C THR A 312 -11.42 -0.95 -21.31
N LEU A 313 -10.87 -0.09 -20.44
CA LEU A 313 -10.27 1.18 -20.83
C LEU A 313 -9.05 0.99 -21.74
N CYS A 314 -8.17 0.02 -21.45
CA CYS A 314 -7.02 -0.31 -22.31
C CYS A 314 -7.48 -0.75 -23.70
N ARG A 315 -8.47 -1.67 -23.76
CA ARG A 315 -9.04 -2.14 -25.03
C ARG A 315 -9.69 -1.02 -25.82
N ALA A 316 -10.48 -0.17 -25.16
CA ALA A 316 -11.13 0.98 -25.78
C ALA A 316 -10.17 2.10 -26.22
N ALA A 317 -8.96 2.13 -25.65
CA ALA A 317 -7.88 3.02 -26.08
C ALA A 317 -7.01 2.43 -27.20
N GLY A 318 -7.24 1.16 -27.58
CA GLY A 318 -6.44 0.47 -28.58
C GLY A 318 -5.02 0.15 -28.13
N GLU A 319 -4.79 0.02 -26.82
CA GLU A 319 -3.48 -0.38 -26.29
C GLU A 319 -3.21 -1.84 -26.64
N THR A 320 -2.02 -2.12 -27.17
CA THR A 320 -1.61 -3.46 -27.63
C THR A 320 -0.97 -4.29 -26.53
N LEU A 321 -0.36 -3.63 -25.54
CA LEU A 321 0.17 -4.28 -24.35
C LEU A 321 -0.97 -4.57 -23.37
N ALA A 322 -0.91 -5.71 -22.70
CA ALA A 322 -1.81 -6.01 -21.59
C ALA A 322 -1.42 -5.19 -20.36
N PRO A 323 -2.38 -4.70 -19.55
CA PRO A 323 -2.07 -4.18 -18.23
C PRO A 323 -1.62 -5.32 -17.32
N HIS A 324 -0.60 -5.06 -16.52
CA HIS A 324 -0.13 -5.96 -15.46
C HIS A 324 -0.71 -5.46 -14.15
N LEU A 325 -1.52 -6.28 -13.48
CA LEU A 325 -2.38 -5.82 -12.37
C LEU A 325 -2.27 -6.76 -11.17
N ASN A 326 -1.06 -6.96 -10.63
CA ASN A 326 -0.91 -7.61 -9.34
C ASN A 326 -1.21 -6.60 -8.23
N VAL A 327 -2.43 -6.64 -7.70
CA VAL A 327 -2.95 -5.65 -6.73
C VAL A 327 -3.31 -6.37 -5.44
N ALA A 328 -2.76 -5.92 -4.31
CA ALA A 328 -3.17 -6.37 -3.00
C ALA A 328 -3.96 -5.28 -2.29
N VAL A 329 -5.15 -5.61 -1.78
CA VAL A 329 -5.99 -4.74 -0.94
C VAL A 329 -6.31 -5.43 0.38
N SER A 330 -6.27 -4.70 1.48
CA SER A 330 -6.63 -5.22 2.80
C SER A 330 -7.35 -4.17 3.64
N ASP A 331 -8.27 -4.62 4.50
CA ASP A 331 -8.90 -3.82 5.55
C ASP A 331 -8.28 -4.06 6.95
N GLY A 332 -7.12 -4.73 7.01
CA GLY A 332 -6.43 -5.11 8.24
C GLY A 332 -6.89 -6.44 8.84
N ARG A 333 -8.02 -7.00 8.38
CA ARG A 333 -8.56 -8.29 8.86
C ARG A 333 -8.69 -9.32 7.75
N SER A 334 -9.11 -8.86 6.58
CA SER A 334 -9.22 -9.62 5.35
C SER A 334 -8.34 -8.98 4.29
N ALA A 335 -8.02 -9.75 3.25
CA ALA A 335 -7.28 -9.23 2.11
C ALA A 335 -7.65 -9.95 0.82
N VAL A 336 -7.47 -9.27 -0.30
CA VAL A 336 -7.61 -9.84 -1.64
C VAL A 336 -6.41 -9.43 -2.45
N VAL A 337 -5.78 -10.39 -3.13
CA VAL A 337 -4.63 -10.14 -4.01
C VAL A 337 -4.91 -10.70 -5.39
N SER A 338 -4.79 -9.89 -6.44
CA SER A 338 -4.91 -10.36 -7.82
C SER A 338 -3.55 -10.76 -8.38
N ARG A 339 -3.56 -11.78 -9.24
CA ARG A 339 -2.57 -11.96 -10.31
C ARG A 339 -3.32 -11.83 -11.62
N CYS A 340 -3.20 -10.70 -12.30
CA CYS A 340 -4.04 -10.39 -13.46
C CYS A 340 -3.21 -9.77 -14.59
N CYS A 341 -3.28 -10.41 -15.77
CA CYS A 341 -2.69 -9.93 -17.01
C CYS A 341 -3.38 -10.65 -18.17
N ALA A 342 -3.82 -9.89 -19.18
CA ALA A 342 -4.46 -10.45 -20.36
C ALA A 342 -3.46 -11.25 -21.24
N ASP A 343 -2.15 -10.99 -21.10
CA ASP A 343 -1.09 -11.77 -21.71
C ASP A 343 -0.48 -12.72 -20.66
N GLU A 344 -0.99 -13.96 -20.61
CA GLU A 344 -0.58 -14.93 -19.59
C GLU A 344 0.91 -15.28 -19.63
N ALA A 345 1.53 -15.21 -20.81
CA ALA A 345 2.95 -15.52 -20.98
C ALA A 345 3.85 -14.46 -20.33
N ARG A 346 3.34 -13.24 -20.14
CA ARG A 346 4.06 -12.09 -19.56
C ARG A 346 3.59 -11.73 -18.15
N ALA A 347 2.64 -12.48 -17.60
CA ALA A 347 2.08 -12.19 -16.28
C ALA A 347 3.13 -12.30 -15.17
N ASP A 348 3.31 -11.21 -14.40
CA ASP A 348 4.22 -11.17 -13.26
C ASP A 348 3.97 -12.30 -12.26
N SER A 349 5.04 -12.76 -11.64
CA SER A 349 5.00 -13.73 -10.56
C SER A 349 4.17 -13.25 -9.37
N LEU A 350 3.45 -14.20 -8.78
CA LEU A 350 2.77 -14.06 -7.50
C LEU A 350 2.70 -15.45 -6.86
N TYR A 351 3.05 -15.52 -5.59
CA TYR A 351 3.08 -16.75 -4.81
C TYR A 351 2.27 -16.58 -3.53
N VAL A 352 1.64 -17.65 -3.07
CA VAL A 352 0.92 -17.73 -1.80
C VAL A 352 1.51 -18.84 -0.93
N HIS A 353 1.61 -18.61 0.37
CA HIS A 353 1.96 -19.63 1.34
C HIS A 353 1.01 -19.49 2.54
N SER A 354 0.33 -20.57 2.92
CA SER A 354 -0.69 -20.52 3.98
C SER A 354 -0.66 -21.70 4.95
N GLY A 355 -1.47 -21.63 6.00
CA GLY A 355 -1.90 -22.80 6.80
C GLY A 355 -1.06 -23.13 8.03
N ARG A 356 -0.10 -22.28 8.41
CA ARG A 356 0.93 -22.57 9.43
C ARG A 356 1.43 -21.31 10.14
N THR A 357 2.14 -21.44 11.26
CA THR A 357 2.80 -20.30 11.92
C THR A 357 4.07 -19.95 11.15
N TYR A 358 4.25 -18.68 10.79
CA TYR A 358 5.45 -18.22 10.12
C TYR A 358 6.55 -17.91 11.12
N THR A 359 7.70 -18.55 10.93
CA THR A 359 8.90 -18.37 11.77
C THR A 359 10.11 -18.10 10.89
N CYS A 360 11.09 -17.39 11.41
CA CYS A 360 12.34 -17.15 10.72
C CYS A 360 13.48 -17.04 11.71
N GLU A 361 14.37 -18.04 11.67
CA GLU A 361 15.53 -18.17 12.54
C GLU A 361 16.77 -18.27 11.65
N ASP A 362 17.77 -17.42 11.92
CA ASP A 362 19.02 -17.34 11.15
C ASP A 362 18.81 -17.24 9.62
N GLY A 363 17.78 -16.49 9.21
CA GLY A 363 17.40 -16.27 7.81
C GLY A 363 16.63 -17.41 7.15
N VAL A 364 16.51 -18.56 7.83
CA VAL A 364 15.73 -19.69 7.38
C VAL A 364 14.29 -19.51 7.83
N CYS A 365 13.45 -19.06 6.92
CA CYS A 365 12.02 -18.90 7.21
C CYS A 365 11.24 -20.15 6.84
N ARG A 366 10.42 -20.62 7.78
CA ARG A 366 9.60 -21.82 7.66
C ARG A 366 8.19 -21.57 8.14
N MET A 367 7.28 -22.31 7.52
CA MET A 367 5.91 -22.42 7.97
C MET A 367 5.78 -23.71 8.79
N VAL A 368 5.65 -23.55 10.11
CA VAL A 368 5.58 -24.66 11.09
C VAL A 368 4.15 -24.91 11.55
N ASP A 369 3.84 -26.13 11.99
CA ASP A 369 2.49 -26.52 12.44
C ASP A 369 1.88 -25.44 13.35
N PRO A 370 0.68 -24.90 13.00
CA PRO A 370 0.09 -23.79 13.74
C PRO A 370 -0.38 -24.20 15.15
N GLY A 371 -0.40 -25.50 15.47
CA GLY A 371 -0.94 -26.03 16.72
C GLY A 371 -2.41 -25.67 16.86
N ARG A 372 -2.73 -24.78 17.79
CA ARG A 372 -4.11 -24.25 18.01
C ARG A 372 -4.39 -22.92 17.30
N SER A 373 -3.40 -22.29 16.65
CA SER A 373 -3.61 -21.02 15.94
C SER A 373 -4.31 -21.25 14.59
N THR A 374 -4.94 -20.22 14.03
CA THR A 374 -5.59 -20.34 12.69
C THR A 374 -4.62 -20.05 11.54
N GLY A 375 -3.31 -20.25 11.77
CA GLY A 375 -2.24 -20.12 10.79
C GLY A 375 -1.93 -18.68 10.37
N ALA A 376 -1.03 -18.55 9.41
CA ALA A 376 -0.68 -17.31 8.73
C ALA A 376 -0.80 -17.50 7.22
N VAL A 377 -0.93 -16.38 6.52
CA VAL A 377 -0.96 -16.32 5.06
C VAL A 377 0.03 -15.27 4.61
N LEU A 378 0.93 -15.67 3.71
CA LEU A 378 1.81 -14.78 2.97
C LEU A 378 1.40 -14.78 1.52
N VAL A 379 1.36 -13.60 0.91
CA VAL A 379 1.28 -13.45 -0.54
C VAL A 379 2.41 -12.54 -0.98
N ALA A 380 3.28 -13.02 -1.86
CA ALA A 380 4.48 -12.30 -2.24
C ALA A 380 4.73 -12.36 -3.74
N SER A 381 5.38 -11.32 -4.25
CA SER A 381 5.90 -11.28 -5.61
C SER A 381 6.87 -12.43 -5.90
N GLU A 382 7.74 -12.75 -4.94
CA GLU A 382 8.65 -13.90 -4.98
C GLU A 382 8.69 -14.59 -3.59
N PRO A 383 8.89 -15.91 -3.52
CA PRO A 383 9.00 -16.63 -2.25
C PRO A 383 10.08 -16.03 -1.35
N LEU A 384 9.78 -15.75 -0.08
CA LEU A 384 10.77 -15.18 0.85
C LEU A 384 11.84 -16.19 1.31
N SER A 385 11.59 -17.48 1.07
CA SER A 385 12.46 -18.60 1.43
C SER A 385 12.22 -19.78 0.47
N ASP A 386 13.11 -20.76 0.52
CA ASP A 386 12.99 -22.02 -0.23
C ASP A 386 12.05 -23.04 0.46
N ASP A 387 11.15 -22.60 1.34
CA ASP A 387 10.15 -23.48 1.96
C ASP A 387 9.25 -24.07 0.86
N PRO A 388 9.00 -25.39 0.83
CA PRO A 388 8.25 -26.01 -0.26
C PRO A 388 6.76 -25.63 -0.29
N GLY A 389 6.21 -24.94 0.72
CA GLY A 389 4.80 -24.58 0.79
C GLY A 389 4.39 -23.32 0.00
N TRP A 390 5.30 -22.73 -0.78
CA TRP A 390 4.97 -21.63 -1.69
C TRP A 390 4.33 -22.15 -2.98
N ASP A 391 3.06 -21.83 -3.18
CA ASP A 391 2.32 -22.14 -4.40
C ASP A 391 2.27 -20.93 -5.33
N ARG A 392 2.58 -21.13 -6.62
CA ARG A 392 2.43 -20.08 -7.63
C ARG A 392 0.95 -19.86 -7.92
N VAL A 393 0.47 -18.63 -7.76
CA VAL A 393 -0.91 -18.26 -8.04
C VAL A 393 -1.15 -18.34 -9.56
N PRO A 394 -2.20 -19.01 -10.06
CA PRO A 394 -2.50 -19.03 -11.49
C PRO A 394 -2.76 -17.61 -12.04
N VAL A 395 -2.53 -17.40 -13.34
CA VAL A 395 -2.84 -16.11 -13.97
C VAL A 395 -4.36 -15.90 -13.98
N ASN A 396 -4.80 -14.66 -13.86
CA ASN A 396 -6.21 -14.24 -13.81
C ASN A 396 -6.96 -14.88 -12.65
N HIS A 397 -6.32 -14.92 -11.48
CA HIS A 397 -6.92 -15.41 -10.23
C HIS A 397 -6.75 -14.39 -9.10
N LEU A 398 -7.62 -14.50 -8.10
CA LEU A 398 -7.57 -13.81 -6.83
C LEU A 398 -7.16 -14.80 -5.74
N VAL A 399 -6.26 -14.37 -4.86
CA VAL A 399 -6.09 -14.95 -3.53
C VAL A 399 -7.00 -14.18 -2.59
N VAL A 400 -7.98 -14.86 -1.99
CA VAL A 400 -8.95 -14.28 -1.06
C VAL A 400 -8.63 -14.79 0.33
N ILE A 401 -8.34 -13.86 1.25
CA ILE A 401 -8.00 -14.13 2.64
C ILE A 401 -9.13 -13.60 3.51
N ALA A 402 -9.94 -14.51 4.03
CA ALA A 402 -11.04 -14.17 4.92
C ALA A 402 -10.54 -13.82 6.33
N GLN A 403 -11.38 -13.17 7.13
CA GLN A 403 -11.06 -12.77 8.51
C GLN A 403 -10.63 -13.94 9.42
N ASN A 404 -11.13 -15.14 9.18
CA ASN A 404 -10.73 -16.35 9.90
C ASN A 404 -9.41 -16.97 9.39
N ARG A 405 -8.74 -16.30 8.44
CA ARG A 405 -7.52 -16.74 7.74
C ARG A 405 -7.72 -17.92 6.79
N ALA A 406 -8.98 -18.27 6.46
CA ALA A 406 -9.25 -19.17 5.36
C ALA A 406 -8.82 -18.53 4.04
N VAL A 407 -8.16 -19.32 3.19
CA VAL A 407 -7.65 -18.90 1.89
C VAL A 407 -8.43 -19.63 0.79
N SER A 408 -8.93 -18.88 -0.18
CA SER A 408 -9.40 -19.42 -1.46
C SER A 408 -8.61 -18.79 -2.60
N VAL A 409 -8.39 -19.56 -3.66
CA VAL A 409 -7.83 -19.08 -4.93
C VAL A 409 -8.95 -19.18 -5.96
N GLU A 410 -9.44 -18.03 -6.43
CA GLU A 410 -10.66 -17.93 -7.23
C GLU A 410 -10.33 -17.32 -8.61
N PRO A 411 -10.90 -17.82 -9.72
CA PRO A 411 -10.70 -17.22 -11.02
C PRO A 411 -11.35 -15.83 -11.09
N ILE A 412 -10.66 -14.88 -11.73
CA ILE A 412 -11.23 -13.61 -12.15
C ILE A 412 -12.08 -13.93 -13.39
N ALA A 413 -13.39 -14.05 -13.22
CA ALA A 413 -14.27 -14.39 -14.34
C ALA A 413 -14.08 -13.40 -15.50
N SER A 414 -13.94 -13.92 -16.71
CA SER A 414 -13.80 -13.13 -17.94
C SER A 414 -15.02 -12.23 -18.11
N GLY A 415 -14.78 -10.94 -18.32
CA GLY A 415 -15.83 -9.93 -18.56
C GLY A 415 -16.33 -9.91 -19.99
#